data_AF-A0AAE1GJT0-F1
#
_entry.id   AF-A0AAE1GJT0-F1
#
_cell.length_a   1.000
_cell.length_b   1.000
_cell.length_c   1.000
_cell.angle_alpha   90.00
_cell.angle_beta   90.00
_cell.angle_gamma   90.00
#
_symmetry.space_group_name_H-M   'P 1'
#
loop_
_entity.id
_entity.type
_entity.pdbx_description
1 polymer ?
#
loop_
_entity_poly.entity_id
_entity_poly.type
_entity_poly.pdbx_seq_one_letter_code
_entity_poly.pdbx_strand_id
1 'polypeptide(L)'
;MFNVPESRKTEISEITYEDRERCEEIFQGKLGVKDAKIQRIFRIGRITTGKVRPVIMEMNEVGIKWELVKRSKKLKNNDDQVTQKIIIAPDLTKREREENDRLREELRHKRQNGGQWIIRKGKVVRMHEVVGEQE
;
A
#
# COMPACT_ATOMS: atom_id res chain seq x y z
N MET A 1 -0.92 4.25 -4.61
CA MET A 1 -1.38 3.03 -5.29
C MET A 1 -0.81 2.97 -6.69
N PHE A 2 -0.46 1.78 -7.16
CA PHE A 2 0.08 1.53 -8.50
C PHE A 2 -0.87 0.65 -9.31
N ASN A 3 -0.78 0.76 -10.63
CA ASN A 3 -1.55 -0.02 -11.61
C ASN A 3 -3.09 0.15 -11.52
N VAL A 4 -3.56 1.29 -11.02
CA VAL A 4 -4.99 1.65 -11.08
C VAL A 4 -5.29 2.19 -12.49
N PRO A 5 -6.19 1.56 -13.28
CA PRO A 5 -6.47 1.96 -14.66
C PRO A 5 -6.67 3.47 -14.82
N GLU A 6 -6.11 4.07 -15.87
CA GLU A 6 -6.30 5.50 -16.16
C GLU A 6 -7.76 5.78 -16.52
N SER A 7 -8.23 6.96 -16.12
CA SER A 7 -9.54 7.46 -16.54
C SER A 7 -9.57 7.71 -18.05
N ARG A 8 -10.75 7.50 -18.65
CA ARG A 8 -11.03 7.91 -20.04
C ARG A 8 -11.60 9.32 -20.12
N LYS A 9 -11.85 9.96 -18.99
CA LYS A 9 -12.37 11.32 -18.90
C LYS A 9 -11.28 12.33 -19.21
N THR A 10 -11.69 13.51 -19.66
CA THR A 10 -10.78 14.61 -20.02
C THR A 10 -10.75 15.70 -18.96
N GLU A 11 -11.83 15.86 -18.20
CA GLU A 11 -11.94 16.87 -17.15
C GLU A 11 -11.29 16.38 -15.84
N ILE A 12 -10.47 17.23 -15.23
CA ILE A 12 -9.71 16.89 -14.01
C ILE A 12 -10.65 16.49 -12.85
N SER A 13 -11.78 17.18 -12.71
CA SER A 13 -12.80 16.90 -11.70
C SER A 13 -13.36 15.49 -11.85
N GLU A 14 -13.76 15.10 -13.06
CA GLU A 14 -14.28 13.78 -13.38
C GLU A 14 -13.22 12.68 -13.22
N ILE A 15 -11.97 12.92 -13.64
CA ILE A 15 -10.86 11.98 -13.45
C ILE A 15 -10.64 11.72 -11.95
N THR A 16 -10.62 12.80 -11.16
CA THR A 16 -10.41 12.73 -9.71
C THR A 16 -11.54 11.98 -9.02
N TYR A 17 -12.78 12.21 -9.45
CA TYR A 17 -13.96 11.51 -8.96
C TYR A 17 -13.90 10.01 -9.28
N GLU A 18 -13.60 9.66 -10.52
CA GLU A 18 -13.52 8.26 -10.97
C GLU A 18 -12.36 7.50 -10.28
N ASP A 19 -11.22 8.16 -10.08
CA ASP A 19 -10.10 7.60 -9.32
C ASP A 19 -10.48 7.36 -7.85
N ARG A 20 -11.23 8.28 -7.25
CA ARG A 20 -11.73 8.14 -5.87
C ARG A 20 -12.66 6.95 -5.76
N GLU A 21 -13.68 6.87 -6.61
CA GLU A 21 -14.66 5.77 -6.60
C GLU A 21 -13.98 4.41 -6.75
N ARG A 22 -13.06 4.27 -7.71
CA ARG A 22 -12.29 3.03 -7.89
C ARG A 22 -11.49 2.65 -6.65
N CYS A 23 -10.82 3.61 -6.02
CA CYS A 23 -10.05 3.33 -4.82
C CYS A 23 -10.95 2.92 -3.65
N GLU A 24 -12.07 3.62 -3.44
CA GLU A 24 -13.04 3.31 -2.40
C GLU A 24 -13.70 1.93 -2.62
N GLU A 25 -14.02 1.57 -3.86
CA GLU A 25 -14.52 0.23 -4.22
C GLU A 25 -13.50 -0.86 -3.84
N ILE A 26 -12.21 -0.65 -4.14
CA ILE A 26 -11.16 -1.59 -3.75
C ILE A 26 -11.06 -1.71 -2.23
N PHE A 27 -11.15 -0.59 -1.50
CA PHE A 27 -11.04 -0.59 -0.04
C PHE A 27 -12.18 -1.34 0.62
N GLN A 28 -13.41 -1.08 0.20
CA GLN A 28 -14.60 -1.68 0.79
C GLN A 28 -14.82 -3.09 0.27
N GLY A 29 -14.87 -3.26 -1.05
CA GLY A 29 -15.24 -4.51 -1.71
C GLY A 29 -14.14 -5.57 -1.71
N LYS A 30 -12.87 -5.18 -1.85
CA LYS A 30 -11.75 -6.15 -1.95
C LYS A 30 -10.96 -6.29 -0.66
N LEU A 31 -10.86 -5.22 0.14
CA LEU A 31 -10.09 -5.22 1.39
C LEU A 31 -10.94 -5.26 2.67
N GLY A 32 -12.25 -5.04 2.55
CA GLY A 32 -13.18 -5.05 3.69
C GLY A 32 -12.90 -3.93 4.69
N VAL A 33 -12.38 -2.78 4.24
CA VAL A 33 -12.12 -1.58 5.06
C VAL A 33 -13.20 -0.55 4.75
N LYS A 34 -14.26 -0.52 5.58
CA LYS A 34 -15.48 0.26 5.31
C LYS A 34 -15.32 1.76 5.57
N ASP A 35 -14.54 2.13 6.58
CA ASP A 35 -14.40 3.53 7.03
C ASP A 35 -13.22 4.25 6.34
N ALA A 36 -12.78 3.77 5.18
CA ALA A 36 -11.67 4.36 4.44
C ALA A 36 -12.08 5.66 3.74
N LYS A 37 -11.86 6.79 4.42
CA LYS A 37 -12.10 8.14 3.86
C LYS A 37 -10.84 8.73 3.24
N ILE A 38 -10.92 9.06 1.96
CA ILE A 38 -9.87 9.75 1.21
C ILE A 38 -10.04 11.27 1.36
N GLN A 39 -9.03 11.96 1.89
CA GLN A 39 -8.99 13.41 2.00
C GLN A 39 -8.69 14.05 0.64
N ARG A 40 -7.60 13.58 0.01
CA ARG A 40 -7.10 14.09 -1.26
C ARG A 40 -6.63 12.94 -2.13
N ILE A 41 -6.82 13.06 -3.44
CA ILE A 41 -6.38 12.07 -4.43
C ILE A 41 -5.91 12.76 -5.70
N PHE A 42 -4.81 12.28 -6.28
CA PHE A 42 -4.29 12.77 -7.54
C PHE A 42 -3.30 11.77 -8.14
N ARG A 43 -3.09 11.84 -9.46
CA ARG A 43 -2.06 11.05 -10.15
C ARG A 43 -0.74 11.80 -10.25
N ILE A 44 0.36 11.07 -10.20
CA ILE A 44 1.71 11.63 -10.36
C ILE A 44 2.40 11.16 -11.64
N GLY A 45 3.22 12.04 -12.21
CA GLY A 45 4.00 11.76 -13.42
C GLY A 45 3.30 12.16 -14.72
N ARG A 46 4.06 12.06 -15.81
CA ARG A 46 3.59 12.38 -17.16
C ARG A 46 2.76 11.23 -17.72
N ILE A 47 1.78 11.56 -18.55
CA ILE A 47 1.04 10.56 -19.33
C ILE A 47 2.01 9.97 -20.36
N THR A 48 2.11 8.65 -20.42
CA THR A 48 2.99 7.94 -21.35
C THR A 48 2.25 6.72 -21.89
N THR A 49 2.28 6.52 -23.20
CA THR A 49 1.61 5.39 -23.85
C THR A 49 2.08 4.06 -23.24
N GLY A 50 1.12 3.22 -22.85
CA GLY A 50 1.39 1.91 -22.25
C GLY A 50 1.84 1.93 -20.78
N LYS A 51 1.92 3.09 -20.13
CA LYS A 51 2.22 3.20 -18.69
C LYS A 51 1.11 3.90 -17.93
N VAL A 52 0.70 3.28 -16.83
CA VAL A 52 -0.30 3.80 -15.90
C VAL A 52 0.38 4.62 -14.83
N ARG A 53 -0.10 5.83 -14.57
CA ARG A 53 0.45 6.69 -13.51
C ARG A 53 0.02 6.19 -12.14
N PRO A 54 0.91 6.27 -11.12
CA PRO A 54 0.52 6.02 -9.75
C PRO A 54 -0.50 7.06 -9.25
N VAL A 55 -1.41 6.59 -8.40
CA VAL A 55 -2.37 7.41 -7.67
C VAL A 55 -1.81 7.66 -6.26
N ILE A 56 -1.59 8.92 -5.89
CA ILE A 56 -1.32 9.33 -4.52
C ILE A 56 -2.65 9.68 -3.85
N MET A 57 -2.76 9.30 -2.58
CA MET A 57 -3.92 9.59 -1.76
C MET A 57 -3.49 9.93 -0.33
N GLU A 58 -4.21 10.89 0.23
CA GLU A 58 -4.14 11.26 1.63
C GLU A 58 -5.37 10.69 2.32
N MET A 59 -5.15 9.93 3.41
CA MET A 59 -6.22 9.32 4.19
C MET A 59 -6.49 10.19 5.41
N ASN A 60 -7.76 10.32 5.81
CA ASN A 60 -8.12 11.07 7.02
C ASN A 60 -7.52 10.45 8.30
N GLU A 61 -7.32 9.13 8.31
CA GLU A 61 -6.89 8.40 9.50
C GLU A 61 -5.63 7.55 9.22
N VAL A 62 -4.61 7.74 10.07
CA VAL A 62 -3.35 7.01 9.98
C VAL A 62 -3.54 5.50 10.23
N GLY A 63 -4.42 5.12 11.16
CA GLY A 63 -4.73 3.71 11.44
C GLY A 63 -5.29 3.00 10.20
N ILE A 64 -6.22 3.65 9.50
CA ILE A 64 -6.83 3.12 8.27
C ILE A 64 -5.81 3.01 7.15
N LYS A 65 -4.91 3.99 6.97
CA LYS A 65 -3.80 3.90 6.02
C LYS A 65 -2.99 2.61 6.23
N TRP A 66 -2.60 2.32 7.47
CA TRP A 66 -1.81 1.13 7.76
C TRP A 66 -2.61 -0.16 7.62
N GLU A 67 -3.90 -0.16 7.94
CA GLU A 67 -4.77 -1.30 7.74
C GLU A 67 -4.95 -1.63 6.25
N LEU A 68 -5.12 -0.61 5.40
CA LEU A 68 -5.15 -0.77 3.93
C LEU A 68 -3.85 -1.38 3.41
N VAL A 69 -2.70 -0.84 3.84
CA VAL A 69 -1.37 -1.37 3.46
C VAL A 69 -1.18 -2.82 3.94
N LYS A 70 -1.64 -3.16 5.14
CA LYS A 70 -1.54 -4.52 5.69
C LYS A 70 -2.40 -5.50 4.91
N ARG A 71 -3.64 -5.12 4.59
CA ARG A 71 -4.60 -5.95 3.87
C ARG A 71 -4.36 -6.02 2.37
N SER A 72 -3.61 -5.09 1.79
CA SER A 72 -3.35 -5.03 0.34
C SER A 72 -2.75 -6.30 -0.24
N LYS A 73 -2.09 -7.13 0.57
CA LYS A 73 -1.60 -8.46 0.18
C LYS A 73 -2.71 -9.37 -0.36
N LYS A 74 -3.97 -9.16 0.08
CA LYS A 74 -5.14 -9.91 -0.38
C LYS A 74 -5.49 -9.63 -1.84
N LEU A 75 -5.10 -8.48 -2.39
CA LEU A 75 -5.41 -8.12 -3.79
C LEU A 75 -4.82 -9.13 -4.78
N LYS A 76 -3.63 -9.67 -4.48
CA LYS A 76 -2.95 -10.66 -5.32
C LYS A 76 -3.72 -11.97 -5.50
N ASN A 77 -4.61 -12.28 -4.57
CA ASN A 77 -5.40 -13.51 -4.57
C ASN A 77 -6.86 -13.24 -4.98
N ASN A 78 -7.15 -12.09 -5.59
CA ASN A 78 -8.50 -11.80 -6.09
C ASN A 78 -8.76 -12.51 -7.42
N ASP A 79 -10.01 -12.81 -7.76
CA ASP A 79 -10.34 -13.44 -9.05
C ASP A 79 -10.19 -12.48 -10.25
N ASP A 80 -10.29 -11.17 -9.99
CA ASP A 80 -10.13 -10.15 -11.03
C ASP A 80 -8.66 -9.86 -11.35
N GLN A 81 -8.24 -10.14 -12.59
CA GLN A 81 -6.87 -9.92 -13.06
C GLN A 81 -6.41 -8.46 -12.97
N VAL A 82 -7.33 -7.50 -13.09
CA VAL A 82 -6.98 -6.09 -12.95
C VAL A 82 -6.61 -5.80 -11.49
N THR A 83 -7.47 -6.22 -10.55
CA THR A 83 -7.26 -6.09 -9.10
C THR A 83 -5.98 -6.77 -8.64
N GLN A 84 -5.64 -7.95 -9.16
CA GLN A 84 -4.40 -8.67 -8.82
C GLN A 84 -3.12 -7.86 -9.08
N LYS A 85 -3.14 -6.98 -10.08
CA LYS A 85 -1.99 -6.15 -10.46
C LYS A 85 -1.86 -4.89 -9.60
N ILE A 86 -2.89 -4.53 -8.84
CA ILE A 86 -2.90 -3.32 -8.02
C ILE A 86 -1.99 -3.48 -6.81
N ILE A 87 -1.16 -2.46 -6.55
CA ILE A 87 -0.24 -2.43 -5.41
C ILE A 87 -0.56 -1.21 -4.54
N ILE A 88 -0.79 -1.46 -3.25
CA ILE A 88 -0.90 -0.42 -2.23
C ILE A 88 0.35 -0.46 -1.36
N ALA A 89 1.09 0.63 -1.37
CA ALA A 89 2.30 0.83 -0.59
C ALA A 89 2.26 2.21 0.08
N PRO A 90 2.90 2.38 1.25
CA PRO A 90 3.07 3.70 1.84
C PRO A 90 3.94 4.58 0.92
N ASP A 91 3.62 5.87 0.88
CA ASP A 91 4.50 6.85 0.26
C ASP A 91 5.65 7.14 1.22
N LEU A 92 6.84 6.67 0.84
CA LEU A 92 8.06 6.79 1.63
C LEU A 92 8.98 7.80 0.95
N THR A 93 9.52 8.70 1.75
CA THR A 93 10.65 9.55 1.37
C THR A 93 11.85 8.68 1.00
N LYS A 94 12.84 9.27 0.32
CA LYS A 94 14.08 8.56 -0.07
C LYS A 94 14.78 7.95 1.14
N ARG A 95 14.92 8.71 2.23
CA ARG A 95 15.55 8.25 3.47
C ARG A 95 14.79 7.11 4.13
N GLU A 96 13.46 7.22 4.25
CA GLU A 96 12.64 6.14 4.82
C GLU A 96 12.69 4.87 3.97
N ARG A 97 12.82 5.01 2.65
CA ARG A 97 12.98 3.88 1.74
C ARG A 97 14.31 3.17 1.94
N GLU A 98 15.41 3.93 1.99
CA GLU A 98 16.76 3.38 2.27
C GLU A 98 16.79 2.64 3.62
N GLU A 99 16.15 3.20 4.65
CA GLU A 99 16.02 2.54 5.95
C GLU A 99 15.16 1.27 5.86
N ASN A 100 14.04 1.31 5.11
CA ASN A 100 13.19 0.13 4.89
C ASN A 100 13.94 -0.99 4.17
N ASP A 101 14.72 -0.63 3.15
CA ASP A 101 15.50 -1.57 2.35
C ASP A 101 16.59 -2.23 3.21
N ARG A 102 17.31 -1.43 4.01
CA ARG A 102 18.28 -1.95 4.99
C ARG A 102 17.65 -2.93 5.98
N LEU A 103 16.49 -2.59 6.55
CA LEU A 103 15.77 -3.48 7.48
C LEU A 103 15.33 -4.79 6.80
N ARG A 104 14.92 -4.73 5.52
CA ARG A 104 14.52 -5.92 4.75
C ARG A 104 15.71 -6.81 4.40
N GLU A 105 16.86 -6.23 4.09
CA GLU A 105 18.10 -6.97 3.87
C GLU A 105 18.56 -7.69 5.13
N GLU A 106 18.58 -6.99 6.26
CA GLU A 106 18.91 -7.58 7.56
C GLU A 106 17.92 -8.72 7.91
N LEU A 107 16.61 -8.48 7.72
CA LEU A 107 15.58 -9.49 7.94
C LEU A 107 15.81 -10.74 7.07
N ARG A 108 16.18 -10.57 5.79
CA ARG A 108 16.46 -11.67 4.87
C ARG A 108 17.67 -12.46 5.35
N HIS A 109 18.76 -11.80 5.72
CA HIS A 109 19.97 -12.45 6.23
C HIS A 109 19.69 -13.24 7.51
N LYS A 110 18.97 -12.67 8.47
CA LYS A 110 18.61 -13.38 9.71
C LYS A 110 17.71 -14.60 9.46
N ARG A 111 16.76 -14.51 8.51
CA ARG A 111 15.90 -15.65 8.12
C ARG A 111 16.66 -16.75 7.40
N GLN A 112 17.70 -16.43 6.63
CA GLN A 112 18.57 -17.44 6.02
C GLN A 112 19.32 -18.26 7.08
N ASN A 113 19.69 -17.62 8.20
CA ASN A 113 20.31 -18.28 9.34
C ASN A 113 19.30 -19.00 10.27
N GLY A 114 18.04 -19.09 9.86
CA GLY A 114 16.96 -19.76 10.60
C GLY A 114 16.23 -18.89 11.63
N GLY A 115 15.10 -19.42 12.11
CA GLY A 115 14.23 -18.76 13.10
C GLY A 115 13.19 -17.80 12.51
N GLN A 116 12.25 -17.40 13.35
CA GLN A 116 11.19 -16.45 12.98
C GLN A 116 11.58 -15.03 13.38
N TRP A 117 11.96 -14.24 12.37
CA TRP A 117 12.32 -12.83 12.52
C TRP A 117 11.27 -11.93 11.89
N ILE A 118 11.05 -10.76 12.50
CA ILE A 118 10.11 -9.75 12.03
C ILE A 118 10.69 -8.33 12.15
N ILE A 119 10.17 -7.39 11.36
CA ILE A 119 10.45 -5.96 11.52
C ILE A 119 9.38 -5.37 12.44
N ARG A 120 9.79 -4.75 13.55
CA ARG A 120 8.91 -4.09 14.52
C ARG A 120 9.55 -2.78 14.98
N LYS A 121 8.80 -1.68 14.94
CA LYS A 121 9.24 -0.34 15.38
C LYS A 121 10.64 0.04 14.83
N GLY A 122 10.89 -0.23 13.55
CA GLY A 122 12.17 0.10 12.90
C GLY A 122 13.34 -0.84 13.24
N LYS A 123 13.09 -2.03 13.78
CA LYS A 123 14.15 -2.99 14.17
C LYS A 123 13.81 -4.41 13.74
N VAL A 124 14.82 -5.23 13.44
CA VAL A 124 14.67 -6.66 13.18
C VAL A 124 14.84 -7.46 14.47
N VAL A 125 13.74 -8.00 14.98
CA VAL A 125 13.63 -8.70 16.27
C VAL A 125 13.16 -10.14 16.08
N ARG A 126 13.44 -11.02 17.07
CA ARG A 126 12.87 -12.37 17.05
C ARG A 126 11.40 -12.31 17.41
N MET A 127 10.60 -13.15 16.77
CA MET A 127 9.15 -13.13 16.97
C MET A 127 8.74 -13.39 18.44
N HIS A 128 9.46 -14.24 19.17
CA HIS A 128 9.16 -14.52 20.59
C HIS A 128 9.46 -13.36 21.54
N GLU A 129 10.43 -12.50 21.22
CA GLU A 129 10.78 -11.33 22.05
C GLU A 129 9.66 -10.28 22.04
N VAL A 130 8.82 -10.28 21.00
CA VAL A 130 7.73 -9.30 20.83
C VAL A 130 6.45 -9.70 21.57
N VAL A 131 6.27 -11.00 21.86
CA VAL A 131 5.09 -11.51 22.58
C VAL A 131 5.20 -11.22 24.08
N GLY A 132 6.41 -11.12 24.62
CA GLY A 132 6.66 -10.85 26.04
C GLY A 132 6.52 -9.38 26.48
N GLU A 133 6.27 -8.44 25.56
CA GLU A 133 6.03 -7.01 25.89
C GLU A 133 4.53 -6.65 25.96
N GLN A 134 3.64 -7.65 25.95
CA GLN A 134 2.20 -7.50 26.13
C GLN A 134 1.73 -8.12 27.46
N GLU A 135 2.33 -7.71 28.57
CA GLU A 135 1.77 -7.84 29.93
C GLU A 135 1.85 -6.49 30.64
#